data_AF-A0AAE3GSG6-F1
#
_entry.id   AF-A0AAE3GSG6-F1
#
_cell.length_a   1.000
_cell.length_b   1.000
_cell.length_c   1.000
_cell.angle_alpha   90.00
_cell.angle_beta   90.00
_cell.angle_gamma   90.00
#
_symmetry.space_group_name_H-M   'P 1'
#
loop_
_entity.id
_entity.type
_entity.pdbx_description
1 polymer ?
#
loop_
_entity_poly.entity_id
_entity_poly.type
_entity_poly.pdbx_seq_one_letter_code
_entity_poly.pdbx_strand_id
1 'polypeptide(L)'
;MAGQKPRQGWIYFINPYRVSLRCKLGHHHIYDLNEPGEIQCNTRSCSEIINSIRVLRGEHPYIIWTSDQFQDNCKYIQTFTVIPLTSKETYKGLPTVYPINSTSRNGLNQNSFSLVHQICTVDANCFKDSQGNWFERLGQLDKGDKEAIEERLKYFLNLGDNPSEDWFIKNASIELLQKVFDSLPDETTKSIAIEKLIDNLDS
;
A
#
# COMPACT_ATOMS: atom_id res chain seq x y z
N MET A 1 28.01 -2.97 -3.79
CA MET A 1 27.97 -3.98 -2.70
C MET A 1 26.52 -4.46 -2.61
N ALA A 2 26.24 -5.65 -2.06
CA ALA A 2 24.83 -6.05 -1.88
C ALA A 2 24.15 -5.09 -0.90
N GLY A 3 22.97 -4.59 -1.26
CA GLY A 3 22.17 -3.73 -0.40
C GLY A 3 21.59 -4.47 0.81
N GLN A 4 20.82 -3.74 1.62
CA GLN A 4 20.16 -4.30 2.79
C GLN A 4 18.66 -4.50 2.53
N LYS A 5 18.04 -5.44 3.26
CA LYS A 5 16.59 -5.62 3.23
C LYS A 5 15.89 -4.27 3.49
N PRO A 6 14.95 -3.84 2.63
CA PRO A 6 14.24 -2.56 2.77
C PRO A 6 13.58 -2.38 4.15
N ARG A 7 13.57 -1.12 4.63
CA ARG A 7 12.97 -0.71 5.91
C ARG A 7 12.11 0.55 5.72
N GLN A 8 11.18 0.78 6.65
CA GLN A 8 10.29 1.93 6.60
C GLN A 8 11.02 3.27 6.49
N GLY A 9 10.58 4.06 5.52
CA GLY A 9 11.12 5.37 5.17
C GLY A 9 12.39 5.34 4.33
N TRP A 10 12.89 4.18 3.94
CA TRP A 10 13.99 4.11 2.96
C TRP A 10 13.46 4.39 1.56
N ILE A 11 14.32 4.99 0.73
CA ILE A 11 14.00 5.34 -0.65
C ILE A 11 14.81 4.44 -1.57
N TYR A 12 14.13 3.85 -2.55
CA TYR A 12 14.74 3.04 -3.59
C TYR A 12 14.31 3.53 -4.96
N PHE A 13 15.22 3.51 -5.93
CA PHE A 13 14.90 3.75 -7.33
C PHE A 13 14.61 2.42 -7.99
N ILE A 14 13.34 2.16 -8.32
CA ILE A 14 12.88 0.86 -8.84
C ILE A 14 11.83 1.05 -9.94
N ASN A 15 11.65 0.01 -10.76
CA ASN A 15 10.47 -0.17 -11.60
C ASN A 15 9.55 -1.20 -10.93
N PRO A 16 8.33 -0.83 -10.48
CA PRO A 16 7.40 -1.76 -9.84
C PRO A 16 6.65 -2.59 -10.89
N TYR A 17 7.38 -3.42 -11.63
CA TYR A 17 6.81 -4.23 -12.70
C TYR A 17 5.89 -5.35 -12.18
N ARG A 18 5.91 -5.66 -10.87
CA ARG A 18 5.10 -6.71 -10.27
C ARG A 18 4.44 -6.21 -8.99
N VAL A 19 3.11 -6.08 -9.02
CA VAL A 19 2.35 -5.45 -7.93
C VAL A 19 1.15 -6.28 -7.51
N SER A 20 0.72 -6.06 -6.29
CA SER A 20 -0.46 -6.67 -5.70
C SER A 20 -1.68 -5.80 -5.93
N LEU A 21 -2.70 -6.32 -6.60
CA LEU A 21 -3.95 -5.60 -6.87
C LEU A 21 -5.15 -6.42 -6.39
N ARG A 22 -6.18 -5.69 -5.97
CA ARG A 22 -7.45 -6.23 -5.51
C ARG A 22 -8.56 -5.77 -6.46
N CYS A 23 -9.38 -6.71 -6.94
CA CYS A 23 -10.59 -6.37 -7.70
C CYS A 23 -11.74 -5.94 -6.76
N LYS A 24 -12.82 -5.40 -7.32
CA LYS A 24 -13.98 -4.94 -6.53
C LYS A 24 -14.66 -6.05 -5.73
N LEU A 25 -14.61 -7.28 -6.22
CA LEU A 25 -15.15 -8.48 -5.55
C LEU A 25 -14.19 -9.08 -4.51
N GLY A 26 -13.14 -8.37 -4.11
CA GLY A 26 -12.28 -8.83 -3.04
C GLY A 26 -11.16 -9.79 -3.41
N HIS A 27 -11.13 -10.31 -4.64
CA HIS A 27 -10.02 -11.16 -5.10
C HIS A 27 -8.72 -10.36 -5.17
N HIS A 28 -7.66 -10.96 -4.64
CA HIS A 28 -6.36 -10.34 -4.46
C HIS A 28 -5.30 -11.20 -5.13
N HIS A 29 -4.55 -10.63 -6.07
CA HIS A 29 -3.54 -11.34 -6.86
C HIS A 29 -2.32 -10.45 -7.11
N ILE A 30 -1.21 -11.09 -7.51
CA ILE A 30 -0.03 -10.41 -8.04
C ILE A 30 -0.14 -10.33 -9.57
N TYR A 31 0.14 -9.16 -10.12
CA TYR A 31 0.09 -8.87 -11.55
C TYR A 31 1.41 -8.31 -12.06
N ASP A 32 1.79 -8.71 -13.27
CA ASP A 32 2.90 -8.10 -14.00
C ASP A 32 2.39 -6.91 -14.82
N LEU A 33 2.89 -5.72 -14.52
CA LEU A 33 2.51 -4.44 -15.14
C LEU A 33 3.43 -4.08 -16.30
N ASN A 34 3.48 -4.95 -17.31
CA ASN A 34 4.33 -4.73 -18.49
C ASN A 34 3.82 -3.58 -19.38
N GLU A 35 2.50 -3.42 -19.55
CA GLU A 35 1.90 -2.40 -20.43
C GLU A 35 0.75 -1.63 -19.76
N PRO A 36 0.64 -0.29 -19.96
CA PRO A 36 -0.38 0.54 -19.32
C PRO A 36 -1.78 0.09 -19.72
N GLY A 37 -2.70 0.02 -18.76
CA GLY A 37 -4.09 -0.28 -19.06
C GLY A 37 -4.86 -0.99 -17.95
N GLU A 38 -6.00 -1.52 -18.39
CA GLU A 38 -6.92 -2.33 -17.61
C GLU A 38 -6.45 -3.78 -17.56
N ILE A 39 -6.62 -4.41 -16.39
CA ILE A 39 -6.20 -5.80 -16.15
C ILE A 39 -7.41 -6.60 -15.68
N GLN A 40 -7.67 -7.74 -16.30
CA GLN A 40 -8.72 -8.64 -15.85
C GLN A 40 -8.29 -9.37 -14.57
N CYS A 41 -9.24 -9.57 -13.66
CA CYS A 41 -9.00 -10.36 -12.45
C CYS A 41 -8.57 -11.81 -12.78
N ASN A 42 -7.50 -12.30 -12.13
CA ASN A 42 -6.98 -13.66 -12.36
C ASN A 42 -7.87 -14.79 -11.80
N THR A 43 -8.89 -14.48 -11.01
CA THR A 43 -9.86 -15.48 -10.55
C THR A 43 -10.73 -15.94 -11.73
N ARG A 44 -10.74 -17.25 -12.03
CA ARG A 44 -11.43 -17.84 -13.19
C ARG A 44 -12.91 -17.47 -13.33
N SER A 45 -13.61 -17.27 -12.22
CA SER A 45 -15.04 -16.90 -12.17
C SER A 45 -15.28 -15.39 -12.14
N CYS A 46 -14.24 -14.57 -12.26
CA CYS A 46 -14.32 -13.12 -12.12
C CYS A 46 -14.05 -12.41 -13.45
N SER A 47 -15.00 -11.59 -13.90
CA SER A 47 -14.87 -10.74 -15.09
C SER A 47 -14.52 -9.29 -14.76
N GLU A 48 -14.27 -8.97 -13.48
CA GLU A 48 -13.93 -7.60 -13.08
C GLU A 48 -12.65 -7.11 -13.75
N ILE A 49 -12.71 -5.86 -14.17
CA ILE A 49 -11.59 -5.13 -14.73
C ILE A 49 -10.99 -4.23 -13.65
N ILE A 50 -9.70 -4.39 -13.42
CA ILE A 50 -8.90 -3.63 -12.46
C ILE A 50 -8.20 -2.50 -13.22
N ASN A 51 -8.47 -1.27 -12.82
CA ASN A 51 -7.77 -0.11 -13.35
C ASN A 51 -6.39 0.04 -12.66
N SER A 52 -5.31 -0.26 -13.40
CA SER A 52 -3.93 -0.17 -12.90
C SER A 52 -3.26 1.19 -13.11
N ILE A 53 -3.96 2.18 -13.67
CA ILE A 53 -3.40 3.50 -14.04
C ILE A 53 -2.84 4.27 -12.83
N ARG A 54 -3.32 3.97 -11.62
CA ARG A 54 -2.83 4.59 -10.38
C ARG A 54 -1.41 4.16 -10.02
N VAL A 55 -0.91 3.05 -10.55
CA VAL A 55 0.46 2.60 -10.32
C VAL A 55 1.37 3.36 -11.26
N LEU A 56 2.27 4.18 -10.70
CA LEU A 56 3.30 4.84 -11.46
C LEU A 56 4.25 3.78 -12.06
N ARG A 57 4.47 3.84 -13.37
CA ARG A 57 5.25 2.85 -14.13
C ARG A 57 6.57 3.42 -14.60
N GLY A 58 7.54 2.54 -14.81
CA GLY A 58 8.91 2.93 -15.12
C GLY A 58 9.72 3.13 -13.86
N GLU A 59 10.99 3.48 -14.04
CA GLU A 59 11.90 3.65 -12.91
C GLU A 59 11.65 4.99 -12.21
N HIS A 60 11.25 4.91 -10.95
CA HIS A 60 11.00 6.07 -10.10
C HIS A 60 11.53 5.82 -8.69
N PRO A 61 11.76 6.89 -7.90
CA PRO A 61 12.01 6.72 -6.48
C PRO A 61 10.71 6.33 -5.76
N TYR A 62 10.79 5.36 -4.86
CA TYR A 62 9.70 4.91 -4.00
C TYR A 62 10.15 4.91 -2.55
N ILE A 63 9.26 5.37 -1.67
CA ILE A 63 9.42 5.23 -0.22
C ILE A 63 8.85 3.88 0.20
N ILE A 64 9.63 3.10 0.95
CA ILE A 64 9.13 1.93 1.66
C ILE A 64 8.29 2.38 2.85
N TRP A 65 7.04 1.95 2.94
CA TRP A 65 6.20 2.25 4.10
C TRP A 65 6.10 1.07 5.05
N THR A 66 5.60 -0.06 4.56
CA THR A 66 5.53 -1.31 5.34
C THR A 66 6.09 -2.48 4.54
N SER A 67 6.41 -3.55 5.26
CA SER A 67 6.78 -4.83 4.67
C SER A 67 5.76 -5.86 5.10
N ASP A 68 5.22 -6.59 4.13
CA ASP A 68 4.18 -7.58 4.35
C ASP A 68 4.53 -8.88 3.63
N GLN A 69 3.71 -9.90 3.83
CA GLN A 69 3.77 -11.14 3.08
C GLN A 69 2.42 -11.39 2.42
N PHE A 70 2.43 -11.62 1.12
CA PHE A 70 1.28 -12.04 0.34
C PHE A 70 1.29 -13.56 0.22
N GLN A 71 0.23 -14.23 0.64
CA GLN A 71 0.09 -15.68 0.47
C GLN A 71 -0.69 -15.96 -0.81
N ASP A 72 -0.02 -16.55 -1.80
CA ASP A 72 -0.69 -17.20 -2.93
C ASP A 72 -0.91 -18.69 -2.57
N ASN A 73 -1.77 -19.37 -3.33
CA ASN A 73 -2.21 -20.77 -3.14
C ASN A 73 -1.05 -21.78 -2.96
N CYS A 74 0.19 -21.42 -3.28
CA CYS A 74 1.34 -22.32 -3.19
C CYS A 74 2.59 -21.73 -2.51
N LYS A 75 2.72 -20.40 -2.34
CA LYS A 75 3.95 -19.76 -1.83
C LYS A 75 3.66 -18.41 -1.14
N TYR A 76 4.43 -18.12 -0.09
CA TYR A 76 4.52 -16.76 0.47
C TYR A 76 5.43 -15.90 -0.41
N ILE A 77 4.90 -14.78 -0.88
CA ILE A 77 5.59 -13.76 -1.65
C ILE A 77 5.84 -12.59 -0.70
N GLN A 78 7.11 -12.24 -0.49
CA GLN A 78 7.45 -11.05 0.27
C GLN A 78 7.05 -9.80 -0.54
N THR A 79 6.36 -8.87 0.10
CA THR A 79 5.90 -7.63 -0.55
C THR A 79 6.25 -6.41 0.29
N PHE A 80 6.29 -5.25 -0.35
CA PHE A 80 6.45 -3.96 0.33
C PHE A 80 5.33 -3.03 -0.10
N THR A 81 4.69 -2.39 0.86
CA THR A 81 3.81 -1.26 0.58
C THR A 81 4.67 -0.03 0.41
N VAL A 82 4.52 0.64 -0.72
CA VAL A 82 5.38 1.75 -1.13
C VAL A 82 4.60 2.94 -1.65
N ILE A 83 5.20 4.12 -1.49
CA ILE A 83 4.64 5.39 -1.96
C ILE A 83 5.55 5.94 -3.06
N PRO A 84 5.04 6.16 -4.28
CA PRO A 84 5.83 6.71 -5.37
C PRO A 84 6.20 8.17 -5.11
N LEU A 85 7.40 8.53 -5.56
CA LEU A 85 7.89 9.90 -5.63
C LEU A 85 7.95 10.37 -7.08
N THR A 86 7.58 11.63 -7.31
CA THR A 86 7.74 12.29 -8.61
C THR A 86 8.23 13.71 -8.44
N SER A 87 9.04 14.20 -9.37
CA SER A 87 9.40 15.63 -9.43
C SER A 87 8.43 16.46 -10.28
N LYS A 88 7.46 15.82 -10.93
CA LYS A 88 6.46 16.53 -11.75
C LYS A 88 5.53 17.34 -10.85
N GLU A 89 5.40 18.63 -11.16
CA GLU A 89 4.53 19.53 -10.39
C GLU A 89 3.03 19.34 -10.66
N THR A 90 2.64 18.44 -11.58
CA THR A 90 1.23 18.19 -11.97
C THR A 90 0.32 17.85 -10.78
N TYR A 91 0.87 17.29 -9.70
CA TYR A 91 0.13 16.87 -8.51
C TYR A 91 0.23 17.84 -7.33
N LYS A 92 0.88 19.00 -7.53
CA LYS A 92 1.11 20.00 -6.49
C LYS A 92 -0.22 20.55 -5.98
N GLY A 93 -0.33 20.69 -4.67
CA GLY A 93 -1.52 21.24 -3.99
C GLY A 93 -2.61 20.23 -3.65
N LEU A 94 -2.49 18.97 -4.08
CA LEU A 94 -3.43 17.92 -3.64
C LEU A 94 -3.20 17.60 -2.14
N PRO A 95 -4.26 17.37 -1.35
CA PRO A 95 -4.14 17.06 0.07
C PRO A 95 -3.41 15.74 0.32
N THR A 96 -3.48 14.80 -0.63
CA THR A 96 -2.80 13.50 -0.60
C THR A 96 -1.38 13.55 -1.18
N VAL A 97 -0.80 14.75 -1.32
CA VAL A 97 0.54 14.95 -1.86
C VAL A 97 1.38 15.73 -0.87
N TYR A 98 2.60 15.26 -0.62
CA TYR A 98 3.55 15.90 0.28
C TYR A 98 4.83 16.30 -0.45
N PRO A 99 5.24 17.59 -0.41
CA PRO A 99 6.53 18.01 -0.95
C PRO A 99 7.67 17.52 -0.06
N ILE A 100 8.73 17.00 -0.68
CA ILE A 100 9.96 16.55 -0.05
C ILE A 100 11.12 17.32 -0.68
N ASN A 101 11.86 18.04 0.15
CA ASN A 101 13.06 18.75 -0.29
C ASN A 101 14.19 17.75 -0.54
N SER A 102 15.01 17.98 -1.56
CA SER A 102 16.24 17.21 -1.76
C SER A 102 17.21 17.44 -0.60
N THR A 103 17.73 16.37 -0.02
CA THR A 103 18.77 16.41 1.01
C THR A 103 19.81 15.33 0.77
N SER A 104 21.01 15.50 1.32
CA SER A 104 22.04 14.46 1.27
C SER A 104 21.62 13.16 1.97
N ARG A 105 20.69 13.22 2.92
CA ARG A 105 20.18 12.06 3.65
C ARG A 105 19.15 11.26 2.85
N ASN A 106 18.26 11.95 2.14
CA ASN A 106 17.26 11.30 1.31
C ASN A 106 17.76 10.95 -0.08
N GLY A 107 18.88 11.53 -0.52
CA GLY A 107 19.61 11.20 -1.75
C GLY A 107 18.90 11.62 -3.05
N LEU A 108 17.80 12.37 -2.96
CA LEU A 108 17.04 12.80 -4.12
C LEU A 108 17.81 13.86 -4.90
N ASN A 109 17.87 13.76 -6.23
CA ASN A 109 18.57 14.74 -7.08
C ASN A 109 17.86 16.11 -7.13
N GLN A 110 16.57 16.15 -6.84
CA GLN A 110 15.73 17.34 -6.89
C GLN A 110 14.53 17.21 -5.94
N ASN A 111 13.89 18.34 -5.64
CA ASN A 111 12.65 18.35 -4.86
C ASN A 111 11.61 17.46 -5.54
N SER A 112 10.93 16.67 -4.73
CA SER A 112 9.99 15.65 -5.18
C SER A 112 8.70 15.71 -4.38
N PHE A 113 7.68 15.02 -4.86
CA PHE A 113 6.37 14.92 -4.25
C PHE A 113 6.07 13.46 -3.96
N SER A 114 5.69 13.17 -2.71
CA SER A 114 5.15 11.88 -2.30
C SER A 114 3.68 11.80 -2.68
N LEU A 115 3.33 10.82 -3.50
CA LEU A 115 1.98 10.62 -4.03
C LEU A 115 1.23 9.58 -3.18
N VAL A 116 0.76 10.00 -2.00
CA VAL A 116 0.11 9.09 -1.03
C VAL A 116 -1.09 8.35 -1.63
N HIS A 117 -1.87 9.02 -2.48
CA HIS A 117 -3.02 8.43 -3.16
C HIS A 117 -2.66 7.34 -4.20
N GLN A 118 -1.37 7.18 -4.52
CA GLN A 118 -0.83 6.14 -5.41
C GLN A 118 -0.03 5.08 -4.64
N ILE A 119 -0.21 4.99 -3.31
CA ILE A 119 0.35 3.92 -2.51
C ILE A 119 -0.03 2.56 -3.11
N CYS A 120 0.94 1.66 -3.23
CA CYS A 120 0.75 0.34 -3.83
C CYS A 120 1.62 -0.71 -3.13
N THR A 121 1.26 -1.97 -3.29
CA THR A 121 2.03 -3.09 -2.75
C THR A 121 2.81 -3.77 -3.88
N VAL A 122 4.12 -3.86 -3.74
CA VAL A 122 5.07 -4.30 -4.77
C VAL A 122 5.77 -5.57 -4.32
N ASP A 123 6.00 -6.50 -5.25
CA ASP A 123 6.81 -7.70 -5.01
C ASP A 123 8.25 -7.32 -4.62
N ALA A 124 8.78 -7.96 -3.57
CA ALA A 124 10.14 -7.74 -3.10
C ALA A 124 11.23 -7.97 -4.16
N ASN A 125 10.97 -8.78 -5.18
CA ASN A 125 11.89 -9.01 -6.30
C ASN A 125 12.12 -7.74 -7.13
N CYS A 126 11.20 -6.76 -7.11
CA CYS A 126 11.42 -5.46 -7.75
C CYS A 126 12.56 -4.65 -7.08
N PHE A 127 13.02 -5.06 -5.90
CA PHE A 127 14.12 -4.44 -5.15
C PHE A 127 15.41 -5.27 -5.20
N LYS A 128 15.47 -6.27 -6.07
CA LYS A 128 16.59 -7.20 -6.17
C LYS A 128 17.14 -7.27 -7.58
N ASP A 129 18.44 -7.53 -7.68
CA ASP A 129 19.08 -7.87 -8.94
C ASP A 129 18.72 -9.31 -9.38
N SER A 130 19.19 -9.71 -10.55
CA SER A 130 18.97 -11.05 -11.10
C SER A 130 19.61 -12.18 -10.29
N GLN A 131 20.52 -11.86 -9.36
CA GLN A 131 21.15 -12.80 -8.43
C GLN A 131 20.41 -12.87 -7.09
N GLY A 132 19.37 -12.04 -6.90
CA GLY A 132 18.58 -11.96 -5.67
C GLY A 132 19.18 -11.05 -4.60
N ASN A 133 20.23 -10.28 -4.90
CA ASN A 133 20.78 -9.30 -3.98
C ASN A 133 19.91 -8.05 -3.96
N TRP A 134 19.72 -7.46 -2.78
CA TRP A 134 19.01 -6.18 -2.68
C TRP A 134 19.78 -5.07 -3.40
N PHE A 135 19.05 -4.18 -4.07
CA PHE A 135 19.62 -2.94 -4.59
C PHE A 135 20.15 -2.07 -3.45
N GLU A 136 21.06 -1.15 -3.79
CA GLU A 136 21.48 -0.12 -2.86
C GLU A 136 20.34 0.91 -2.70
N ARG A 137 20.04 1.30 -1.46
CA ARG A 137 19.06 2.35 -1.20
C ARG A 137 19.60 3.69 -1.70
N LEU A 138 18.71 4.53 -2.20
CA LEU A 138 19.02 5.91 -2.60
C LEU A 138 19.19 6.81 -1.37
N GLY A 139 18.37 6.60 -0.34
CA GLY A 139 18.47 7.35 0.92
C GLY A 139 17.37 6.99 1.91
N GLN A 140 17.07 7.90 2.83
CA GLN A 140 15.97 7.75 3.78
C GLN A 140 15.32 9.08 4.13
N LEU A 141 14.02 9.04 4.42
CA LEU A 141 13.26 10.17 4.93
C LEU A 141 13.69 10.59 6.34
N ASP A 142 13.58 11.88 6.59
CA ASP A 142 13.64 12.45 7.92
C ASP A 142 12.35 12.19 8.71
N LYS A 143 12.42 12.36 10.04
CA LYS A 143 11.29 12.11 10.93
C LYS A 143 10.08 13.00 10.58
N GLY A 144 10.31 14.30 10.34
CA GLY A 144 9.24 15.23 10.00
C GLY A 144 8.54 14.88 8.69
N ASP A 145 9.29 14.45 7.67
CA ASP A 145 8.71 14.00 6.40
C ASP A 145 7.84 12.75 6.60
N LYS A 146 8.29 11.79 7.42
CA LYS A 146 7.51 10.60 7.75
C LYS A 146 6.20 10.95 8.44
N GLU A 147 6.25 11.80 9.46
CA GLU A 147 5.05 12.24 10.19
C GLU A 147 4.07 12.95 9.27
N ALA A 148 4.54 13.85 8.41
CA ALA A 148 3.66 14.57 7.48
C ALA A 148 3.03 13.69 6.38
N ILE A 149 3.71 12.60 5.98
CA ILE A 149 3.17 11.59 5.08
C ILE A 149 2.15 10.70 5.81
N GLU A 150 2.42 10.32 7.06
CA GLU A 150 1.49 9.56 7.91
C GLU A 150 0.15 10.29 8.06
N GLU A 151 0.17 11.60 8.34
CA GLU A 151 -1.07 12.39 8.43
C GLU A 151 -1.87 12.42 7.13
N ARG A 152 -1.18 12.41 5.98
CA ARG A 152 -1.85 12.33 4.67
C ARG A 152 -2.37 10.94 4.36
N LEU A 153 -1.71 9.90 4.85
CA LEU A 153 -2.21 8.52 4.75
C LEU A 153 -3.48 8.37 5.56
N LYS A 154 -3.49 8.89 6.80
CA LYS A 154 -4.69 8.95 7.64
C LYS A 154 -5.83 9.66 6.90
N TYR A 155 -5.57 10.86 6.38
CA TYR A 155 -6.53 11.60 5.57
C TYR A 155 -7.03 10.80 4.34
N PHE A 156 -6.12 10.20 3.57
CA PHE A 156 -6.45 9.44 2.37
C PHE A 156 -7.28 8.18 2.65
N LEU A 157 -6.97 7.49 3.74
CA LEU A 157 -7.69 6.31 4.22
C LEU A 157 -8.96 6.68 5.01
N ASN A 158 -9.26 7.98 5.12
CA ASN A 158 -10.34 8.53 5.95
C ASN A 158 -10.26 8.10 7.43
N LEU A 159 -9.06 7.78 7.92
CA LEU A 159 -8.77 7.53 9.32
C LEU A 159 -8.65 8.89 10.01
N GLY A 160 -9.74 9.40 10.59
CA GLY A 160 -9.69 10.65 11.36
C GLY A 160 -8.75 10.55 12.57
N ASP A 161 -8.35 11.69 13.15
CA ASP A 161 -7.45 11.78 14.32
C ASP A 161 -7.96 11.01 15.56
N ASN A 162 -9.23 10.63 15.55
CA ASN A 162 -9.82 9.56 16.34
C ASN A 162 -10.80 8.82 15.44
N PRO A 163 -10.53 7.59 14.95
CA PRO A 163 -11.61 6.76 14.48
C PRO A 163 -12.55 6.60 15.69
N SER A 164 -13.78 7.09 15.61
CA SER A 164 -14.80 6.71 16.61
C SER A 164 -14.80 5.19 16.73
N GLU A 165 -15.23 4.61 17.85
CA GLU A 165 -15.40 3.15 17.96
C GLU A 165 -16.20 2.59 16.76
N ASP A 166 -17.11 3.40 16.21
CA ASP A 166 -17.92 3.09 15.03
C ASP A 166 -17.23 3.29 13.66
N TRP A 167 -15.98 3.75 13.57
CA TRP A 167 -15.36 4.05 12.28
C TRP A 167 -15.27 2.79 11.43
N PHE A 168 -14.88 1.68 12.07
CA PHE A 168 -14.82 0.38 11.43
C PHE A 168 -16.23 -0.06 10.99
N ILE A 169 -17.24 0.13 11.83
CA ILE A 169 -18.64 -0.20 11.50
C ILE A 169 -19.13 0.61 10.29
N LYS A 170 -18.80 1.90 10.21
CA LYS A 170 -19.26 2.82 9.17
C LYS A 170 -18.52 2.66 7.84
N ASN A 171 -17.31 2.10 7.83
CA ASN A 171 -16.44 2.05 6.66
C ASN A 171 -16.03 0.62 6.24
N ALA A 172 -16.24 -0.39 7.08
CA ALA A 172 -15.94 -1.77 6.71
C ALA A 172 -17.02 -2.32 5.78
N SER A 173 -16.59 -2.83 4.62
CA SER A 173 -17.46 -3.66 3.77
C SER A 173 -17.94 -4.90 4.53
N ILE A 174 -19.14 -5.39 4.24
CA ILE A 174 -19.71 -6.61 4.83
C ILE A 174 -18.73 -7.81 4.75
N GLU A 175 -18.00 -7.95 3.64
CA GLU A 175 -17.00 -9.00 3.45
C GLU A 175 -15.81 -8.90 4.42
N LEU A 176 -15.42 -7.68 4.79
CA LEU A 176 -14.33 -7.44 5.75
C LEU A 176 -14.80 -7.71 7.17
N LEU A 177 -16.05 -7.34 7.48
CA LEU A 177 -16.70 -7.69 8.75
C LEU A 177 -16.78 -9.21 8.91
N GLN A 178 -17.19 -9.93 7.87
CA GLN A 178 -17.24 -11.39 7.87
C GLN A 178 -15.86 -12.02 8.11
N LYS A 179 -14.80 -11.55 7.44
CA LYS A 179 -13.44 -12.08 7.65
C LYS A 179 -12.91 -11.83 9.06
N VAL A 180 -13.15 -10.63 9.61
CA VAL A 180 -12.76 -10.31 10.99
C VAL A 180 -13.57 -11.18 11.98
N PHE A 181 -14.86 -11.37 11.72
CA PHE A 181 -15.72 -12.23 12.52
C PHE A 181 -15.28 -13.69 12.51
N ASP A 182 -14.97 -14.24 11.33
CA ASP A 182 -14.51 -15.62 11.16
C ASP A 182 -13.15 -15.88 11.81
N SER A 183 -12.36 -14.81 12.03
CA SER A 183 -11.06 -14.89 12.70
C SER A 183 -11.15 -14.89 14.24
N LEU A 184 -12.34 -14.71 14.82
CA LEU A 184 -12.53 -14.81 16.26
C LEU A 184 -12.44 -16.27 16.73
N PRO A 185 -11.80 -16.51 17.88
CA PRO A 185 -11.31 -17.83 18.26
C PRO A 185 -12.42 -18.84 18.61
N ASP A 186 -13.62 -18.39 18.98
CA ASP A 186 -14.71 -19.26 19.40
C ASP A 186 -16.10 -18.63 19.18
N GLU A 187 -17.12 -19.50 19.11
CA GLU A 187 -18.52 -19.13 18.87
C GLU A 187 -19.13 -18.22 19.95
N THR A 188 -18.61 -18.25 21.19
CA THR A 188 -19.07 -17.39 22.28
C THR A 188 -18.56 -15.97 22.07
N THR A 189 -17.27 -15.82 21.76
CA THR A 189 -16.66 -14.52 21.44
C THR A 189 -17.29 -13.90 20.19
N LYS A 190 -17.60 -14.73 19.19
CA LYS A 190 -18.38 -14.36 18.01
C LYS A 190 -19.79 -13.86 18.38
N SER A 191 -20.55 -14.63 19.14
CA SER A 191 -21.91 -14.24 19.55
C SER A 191 -21.93 -12.92 20.32
N ILE A 192 -20.99 -12.72 21.26
CA ILE A 192 -20.83 -11.46 22.01
C ILE A 192 -20.47 -10.28 21.09
N ALA A 193 -19.63 -10.51 20.08
CA ALA A 193 -19.29 -9.48 19.11
C ALA A 193 -20.50 -9.07 18.25
N ILE A 194 -21.36 -10.02 17.86
CA ILE A 194 -22.62 -9.74 17.15
C ILE A 194 -23.58 -8.96 18.04
N GLU A 195 -23.80 -9.38 19.27
CA GLU A 195 -24.73 -8.72 20.20
C GLU A 195 -24.33 -7.25 20.42
N LYS A 196 -23.05 -6.98 20.68
CA LYS A 196 -22.53 -5.61 20.80
C LYS A 196 -22.68 -4.79 19.52
N LEU A 197 -22.53 -5.42 18.35
CA LEU A 197 -22.72 -4.74 17.07
C LEU A 197 -24.19 -4.40 16.82
N ILE A 198 -25.12 -5.27 17.23
CA ILE A 198 -26.58 -5.04 17.11
C ILE A 198 -27.02 -3.93 18.08
N ASP A 199 -26.59 -3.99 19.34
CA ASP A 199 -26.94 -2.98 20.36
C ASP A 199 -26.49 -1.56 19.95
N ASN A 200 -25.36 -1.46 19.25
CA ASN A 200 -24.83 -0.20 18.71
C ASN A 200 -25.53 0.27 17.41
N LEU A 201 -26.34 -0.56 16.76
CA LEU A 201 -27.14 -0.18 15.58
C LEU A 201 -28.53 0.33 15.97
N ASP A 202 -29.04 -0.08 17.13
CA ASP A 202 -30.34 0.32 17.68
C ASP A 202 -30.26 1.60 18.56
N SER A 203 -29.09 2.23 18.67
CA SER A 203 -28.82 3.48 19.40
C SER A 203 -28.44 4.66 18.51
#